data_AF-A0A6L5F6E5-F1
#
_entry.id   AF-A0A6L5F6E5-F1
#
_cell.length_a   1.000
_cell.length_b   1.000
_cell.length_c   1.000
_cell.angle_alpha   90.00
_cell.angle_beta   90.00
_cell.angle_gamma   90.00
#
_symmetry.space_group_name_H-M   'P 1'
#
loop_
_entity.id
_entity.type
_entity.pdbx_description
1 polymer ?
#
loop_
_entity_poly.entity_id
_entity_poly.type
_entity_poly.pdbx_seq_one_letter_code
_entity_poly.pdbx_strand_id
1 'polypeptide(L)' 'MTRRTTIYLPDELKKAVEQEAARRGESEAEVIRRAIGDAVRRPRPRPGIFRGDPIAEHADEFLDGFGER' A
#
# COMPACT_ATOMS: atom_id res chain seq x y z
N MET A 1 0.03 16.37 9.06
CA MET A 1 -1.23 17.13 8.90
C MET A 1 -2.38 16.15 8.75
N THR A 2 -3.49 16.35 9.45
CA THR A 2 -4.69 15.49 9.35
C THR A 2 -5.82 16.24 8.64
N ARG A 3 -6.69 15.53 7.93
CA ARG A 3 -7.91 16.05 7.31
C ARG A 3 -9.10 15.26 7.84
N ARG A 4 -10.23 15.93 8.10
CA ARG A 4 -11.48 15.27 8.51
C ARG A 4 -12.16 14.69 7.27
N THR A 5 -12.52 13.41 7.34
CA THR A 5 -13.24 12.68 6.30
C THR A 5 -14.42 11.97 6.96
N THR A 6 -15.59 12.04 6.34
CA THR A 6 -16.79 11.31 6.78
C THR A 6 -16.99 10.11 5.86
N ILE A 7 -17.19 8.92 6.43
CA ILE A 7 -17.45 7.67 5.70
C ILE A 7 -18.60 6.93 6.36
N TYR A 8 -19.35 6.18 5.58
CA TYR A 8 -20.33 5.24 6.11
C TYR A 8 -19.63 3.94 6.48
N LEU A 9 -19.87 3.46 7.71
CA LEU A 9 -19.40 2.15 8.17
C LEU A 9 -20.63 1.27 8.41
N PRO A 10 -20.59 -0.01 8.01
CA PRO A 10 -21.56 -0.98 8.50
C PRO A 10 -21.58 -1.00 10.04
N ASP A 11 -22.77 -1.16 10.64
CA ASP A 11 -22.94 -1.10 12.09
C ASP A 11 -22.01 -2.06 12.84
N GLU A 12 -21.86 -3.28 12.34
CA GLU A 12 -20.97 -4.27 12.96
C GLU A 12 -19.50 -3.84 12.92
N LEU A 13 -19.08 -3.14 11.86
CA LEU A 13 -17.73 -2.61 11.77
C LEU A 13 -17.52 -1.44 12.74
N LYS A 14 -18.53 -0.58 12.94
CA LYS A 14 -18.47 0.49 13.93
C LYS A 14 -18.33 -0.06 15.35
N LYS A 15 -19.13 -1.09 15.72
CA LYS A 15 -19.02 -1.76 17.02
C LYS A 15 -17.63 -2.38 17.24
N ALA A 16 -17.07 -3.02 16.21
CA ALA A 16 -15.73 -3.60 16.30
C ALA A 16 -14.66 -2.53 16.54
N VAL A 17 -14.75 -1.37 15.89
CA VAL A 17 -13.84 -0.25 16.11
C VAL A 17 -13.95 0.31 17.53
N GLU A 18 -15.17 0.46 18.06
CA GLU A 18 -15.40 0.93 19.44
C GLU A 18 -14.78 0.00 20.49
N GLN A 19 -15.00 -1.32 20.34
CA GLN A 19 -14.43 -2.33 21.24
C GLN A 19 -12.91 -2.31 21.19
N GLU A 20 -12.32 -2.20 19.99
CA GLU A 20 -10.87 -2.18 19.82
C GLU A 20 -10.24 -0.90 20.36
N ALA A 21 -10.91 0.25 20.19
CA ALA A 21 -10.51 1.53 20.74
C ALA A 21 -10.50 1.48 22.28
N ALA A 22 -11.56 0.96 22.89
CA ALA A 22 -11.66 0.77 24.34
C ALA A 22 -10.57 -0.19 24.86
N ARG A 23 -10.35 -1.31 24.16
CA ARG A 23 -9.34 -2.31 24.52
C ARG A 23 -7.92 -1.73 24.50
N ARG A 24 -7.62 -0.80 23.57
CA ARG A 24 -6.30 -0.17 23.44
C ARG A 24 -6.15 1.15 24.21
N GLY A 25 -7.24 1.72 24.73
CA GLY A 25 -7.22 3.05 25.35
C GLY A 25 -6.90 4.17 24.34
N GLU A 26 -7.26 3.98 23.07
CA GLU A 26 -7.00 4.92 21.96
C GLU A 26 -8.32 5.46 21.41
N SER A 27 -8.28 6.57 20.67
CA SER A 27 -9.45 7.04 19.92
C SER A 27 -9.79 6.09 18.76
N GLU A 28 -11.08 5.94 18.43
CA GLU A 28 -11.51 5.18 17.24
C GLU A 28 -10.82 5.65 15.95
N ALA A 29 -10.61 6.96 15.84
CA ALA A 29 -9.94 7.55 14.70
C ALA A 29 -8.47 7.07 14.59
N GLU A 30 -7.81 6.76 15.70
CA GLU A 30 -6.45 6.20 15.70
C GLU A 30 -6.45 4.74 15.25
N VAL A 31 -7.42 3.95 15.73
CA VAL A 31 -7.63 2.56 15.27
C VAL A 31 -7.83 2.51 13.76
N ILE A 32 -8.72 3.37 13.23
CA ILE A 32 -9.01 3.47 11.80
C ILE A 32 -7.76 3.94 11.02
N ARG A 33 -7.08 4.99 11.49
CA ARG A 33 -5.85 5.50 10.84
C ARG A 33 -4.78 4.43 10.74
N ARG A 34 -4.52 3.69 11.81
CA ARG A 34 -3.51 2.62 11.82
C ARG A 34 -3.89 1.50 10.85
N ALA A 35 -5.13 1.01 10.91
CA ALA A 35 -5.59 -0.06 10.05
C ALA A 35 -5.50 0.32 8.56
N ILE A 36 -5.94 1.53 8.18
CA ILE A 36 -5.81 2.04 6.82
C ILE A 36 -4.33 2.19 6.45
N GLY A 37 -3.52 2.80 7.33
CA GLY A 37 -2.10 3.02 7.10
C GLY A 37 -1.33 1.74 6.83
N ASP A 38 -1.65 0.66 7.53
CA ASP A 38 -1.04 -0.66 7.33
C ASP A 38 -1.53 -1.30 6.03
N ALA A 39 -2.83 -1.21 5.72
CA ALA A 39 -3.41 -1.78 4.51
C ALA A 39 -2.92 -1.09 3.22
N VAL A 40 -2.68 0.23 3.24
CA VAL A 40 -2.25 0.99 2.05
C VAL A 40 -0.73 1.09 1.93
N ARG A 41 0.04 0.62 2.93
CA ARG A 41 1.50 0.69 2.90
C ARG A 41 2.04 -0.18 1.77
N ARG A 42 2.62 0.45 0.75
CA ARG A 42 3.37 -0.24 -0.30
C ARG A 42 4.86 -0.30 0.09
N PRO A 43 5.53 -1.47 -0.05
CA PRO A 43 6.96 -1.54 0.13
C PRO A 43 7.65 -0.62 -0.88
N ARG A 44 8.72 0.06 -0.45
CA ARG A 44 9.54 0.82 -1.39
C ARG A 44 10.22 -0.15 -2.37
N PRO A 45 10.25 0.17 -3.68
CA PRO A 45 11.01 -0.64 -4.62
C PRO A 45 12.48 -0.67 -4.18
N ARG A 46 13.09 -1.85 -4.25
CA ARG A 46 14.51 -2.06 -3.94
C ARG A 46 15.24 -2.28 -5.27
N PRO A 47 15.83 -1.23 -5.87
CA PRO A 47 16.58 -1.39 -7.12
C PRO A 47 17.88 -2.17 -6.88
N GLY A 48 18.50 -2.66 -7.95
CA GLY A 48 19.81 -3.31 -7.89
C GLY A 48 19.78 -4.72 -7.28
N ILE A 49 18.73 -5.50 -7.58
CA ILE A 49 18.60 -6.90 -7.14
C ILE A 49 19.71 -7.76 -7.76
N PHE A 50 20.15 -7.41 -8.96
CA PHE A 50 21.27 -8.05 -9.67
C PHE A 50 22.15 -6.99 -10.33
N ARG A 51 23.40 -7.36 -10.61
CA ARG A 51 24.32 -6.60 -11.46
C ARG A 51 24.29 -7.18 -12.86
N GLY A 52 24.31 -6.32 -13.87
CA GLY A 52 24.33 -6.69 -15.28
C GLY A 52 24.74 -5.49 -16.13
N ASP A 53 24.86 -5.73 -17.43
CA ASP A 53 25.23 -4.72 -18.41
C ASP A 53 24.10 -3.66 -18.56
N PRO A 54 24.43 -2.41 -18.95
CA PRO A 54 23.47 -1.33 -19.08
C PRO A 54 22.60 -1.50 -20.34
N ILE A 55 21.73 -2.51 -20.36
CA ILE A 55 20.89 -2.87 -21.51
C ILE A 55 19.77 -1.87 -21.82
N ALA A 56 19.49 -0.93 -20.90
CA ALA A 56 18.39 0.01 -21.03
C ALA A 56 18.54 0.95 -22.24
N GLU A 57 19.77 1.23 -22.66
CA GLU A 57 20.07 2.11 -23.81
C GLU A 57 19.92 1.39 -25.16
N HIS A 58 19.93 0.05 -25.15
CA HIS A 58 19.87 -0.80 -26.35
C HIS A 58 18.61 -1.68 -26.38
N ALA A 59 17.56 -1.28 -25.66
CA ALA A 59 16.37 -2.10 -25.48
C ALA A 59 15.71 -2.48 -26.81
N ASP A 60 15.66 -1.55 -27.77
CA ASP A 60 15.04 -1.78 -29.09
C ASP A 60 15.80 -2.84 -29.91
N GLU A 61 17.13 -2.83 -29.86
CA GLU A 61 17.98 -3.83 -30.52
C GLU A 61 17.80 -5.22 -29.89
N PHE A 62 17.78 -5.29 -28.56
CA PHE A 62 17.62 -6.57 -27.86
C PHE A 62 16.22 -7.18 -27.97
N LEU A 63 15.22 -6.39 -28.34
CA LEU A 63 13.84 -6.84 -28.52
C LEU A 63 13.51 -7.21 -29.98
N ASP A 64 14.46 -7.12 -30.92
CA ASP A 64 14.21 -7.50 -32.30
C ASP A 64 13.85 -9.00 -32.41
N GLY A 65 12.80 -9.30 -33.20
CA GLY A 65 12.22 -10.65 -33.31
C GLY A 65 11.48 -11.16 -32.07
N PHE A 66 11.34 -10.37 -31.00
CA PHE A 66 10.59 -10.78 -29.80
C PHE A 66 9.09 -10.93 -30.10
N GLY A 67 8.61 -12.18 -30.08
CA GLY A 67 7.21 -12.52 -30.31
C GLY A 67 6.86 -12.90 -31.75
N GLU A 68 7.85 -12.98 -32.64
CA GLU A 68 7.68 -13.56 -33.97
C GLU A 68 7.71 -15.09 -33.90
N ARG A 69 7.01 -15.76 -34.82
CA ARG A 69 6.56 -17.16 -34.68
C ARG A 69 7.35 -18.14 -35.54
#